data_AF-A0A0Q8E3N2-F1
#
_entry.id   AF-A0A0Q8E3N2-F1
#
_cell.length_a   1.000
_cell.length_b   1.000
_cell.length_c   1.000
_cell.angle_alpha   90.00
_cell.angle_beta   90.00
_cell.angle_gamma   90.00
#
_symmetry.space_group_name_H-M   'P 1'
#
loop_
_entity.id
_entity.type
_entity.pdbx_description
1 polymer ?
#
loop_
_entity_poly.entity_id
_entity_poly.type
_entity_poly.pdbx_seq_one_letter_code
_entity_poly.pdbx_strand_id
1 'polypeptide(L)' 'MTGTPARLDEKERQPWLRRLDRASSAHEKTRRQLDELVADARAAGVPLTSIAEHTPYSREWARKIADEIDRQRKA' A
#
# COMPACT_ATOMS: atom_id res chain seq x y z
N MET A 1 6.21 2.79 -36.57
CA MET A 1 4.75 2.56 -36.59
C MET A 1 4.24 2.57 -35.16
N THR A 2 3.72 3.69 -34.68
CA THR A 2 3.08 3.80 -33.36
C THR A 2 1.57 3.86 -33.58
N GLY A 3 0.94 2.71 -33.73
CA GLY A 3 -0.52 2.62 -33.70
C GLY A 3 -1.00 2.79 -32.26
N THR A 4 -1.89 3.75 -32.02
CA THR A 4 -2.61 3.85 -30.75
C THR A 4 -3.28 2.50 -30.47
N PRO A 5 -3.06 1.87 -29.30
CA PRO A 5 -3.70 0.60 -28.99
C PRO A 5 -5.22 0.76 -29.10
N ALA A 6 -5.87 -0.15 -29.83
CA ALA A 6 -7.31 -0.16 -29.98
C ALA A 6 -7.96 -0.21 -28.58
N ARG A 7 -8.92 0.68 -28.32
CA ARG A 7 -9.68 0.63 -27.07
C ARG A 7 -10.54 -0.62 -27.08
N LEU A 8 -10.35 -1.45 -26.06
CA LEU A 8 -11.20 -2.61 -25.79
C LEU A 8 -12.67 -2.17 -25.62
N ASP A 9 -13.58 -2.98 -26.14
CA ASP A 9 -15.01 -2.83 -25.89
C ASP A 9 -15.35 -3.18 -24.43
N GLU A 10 -16.59 -2.94 -24.00
CA GLU A 10 -16.99 -3.17 -22.62
C GLU A 10 -16.84 -4.65 -22.21
N LYS A 11 -17.22 -5.58 -23.09
CA LYS A 11 -17.17 -7.02 -22.81
C LYS A 11 -15.73 -7.50 -22.66
N GLU A 12 -14.81 -6.92 -23.43
CA GLU A 12 -13.38 -7.21 -23.39
C GLU A 12 -12.68 -6.56 -22.19
N ARG A 13 -13.12 -5.37 -21.72
CA ARG A 13 -12.57 -4.70 -20.53
C ARG A 13 -12.95 -5.38 -19.23
N GLN A 14 -14.18 -5.90 -19.12
CA GLN A 14 -14.72 -6.42 -17.87
C GLN A 14 -13.86 -7.50 -17.18
N PRO A 15 -13.28 -8.49 -17.89
CA PRO A 15 -12.35 -9.45 -17.28
C PRO A 15 -11.08 -8.80 -16.72
N TRP A 16 -10.55 -7.76 -17.38
CA TRP A 16 -9.36 -7.03 -16.90
C TRP A 16 -9.67 -6.24 -15.63
N LEU A 17 -10.80 -5.53 -15.60
CA LEU A 17 -11.23 -4.78 -14.41
C LEU A 17 -11.37 -5.72 -13.20
N ARG A 18 -12.02 -6.88 -13.36
CA ARG A 18 -12.12 -7.86 -12.26
C ARG A 18 -10.77 -8.40 -11.80
N ARG A 19 -9.77 -8.53 -12.70
CA ARG A 19 -8.42 -8.93 -12.31
C ARG A 19 -7.72 -7.82 -11.53
N LEU A 20 -7.88 -6.57 -11.96
CA LEU A 20 -7.36 -5.40 -11.25
C LEU A 20 -7.99 -5.29 -9.87
N ASP A 21 -9.31 -5.43 -9.74
CA ASP A 21 -10.01 -5.36 -8.43
C ASP A 21 -9.48 -6.41 -7.44
N ARG A 22 -9.23 -7.63 -7.92
CA ARG A 22 -8.63 -8.71 -7.11
C ARG A 22 -7.21 -8.37 -6.69
N ALA A 23 -6.38 -7.91 -7.63
CA ALA A 23 -5.00 -7.52 -7.36
C ALA A 23 -4.94 -6.35 -6.38
N SER A 24 -5.80 -5.34 -6.56
CA SER A 24 -5.94 -4.20 -5.65
C SER A 24 -6.36 -4.64 -4.27
N SER A 25 -7.32 -5.56 -4.14
CA SER A 25 -7.76 -6.08 -2.83
C SER A 25 -6.65 -6.86 -2.12
N ALA A 26 -5.88 -7.68 -2.85
CA ALA A 26 -4.74 -8.41 -2.30
C ALA A 26 -3.61 -7.45 -1.87
N HIS A 27 -3.36 -6.43 -2.68
CA HIS A 27 -2.38 -5.38 -2.38
C HIS A 27 -2.81 -4.59 -1.14
N GLU A 28 -4.05 -4.14 -1.06
CA GLU A 28 -4.62 -3.42 0.09
C GLU A 28 -4.43 -4.20 1.39
N LYS A 29 -4.73 -5.50 1.39
CA LYS A 29 -4.53 -6.38 2.55
C LYS A 29 -3.07 -6.41 2.99
N THR A 30 -2.16 -6.60 2.03
CA THR A 30 -0.72 -6.68 2.31
C THR A 30 -0.16 -5.32 2.77
N ARG A 31 -0.63 -4.22 2.16
CA ARG A 31 -0.27 -2.86 2.54
C ARG A 31 -0.66 -2.58 3.99
N ARG A 32 -1.88 -2.94 4.39
CA ARG A 32 -2.33 -2.77 5.77
C ARG A 32 -1.49 -3.56 6.77
N GLN A 33 -1.12 -4.80 6.44
CA GLN A 33 -0.21 -5.59 7.28
C GLN A 33 1.16 -4.92 7.42
N LEU A 34 1.71 -4.36 6.34
CA LEU A 34 2.94 -3.60 6.39
C LEU A 34 2.79 -2.34 7.26
N ASP A 35 1.67 -1.63 7.14
CA ASP A 35 1.41 -0.43 7.94
C ASP A 35 1.36 -0.75 9.45
N GLU A 36 0.70 -1.85 9.82
CA GLU A 36 0.67 -2.36 11.20
C GLU A 36 2.07 -2.72 11.70
N LEU A 37 2.89 -3.40 10.89
CA LEU A 37 4.28 -3.72 11.22
C LEU A 37 5.16 -2.47 11.37
N VAL A 38 4.93 -1.43 10.56
CA VAL A 38 5.63 -0.14 10.68
C VAL A 38 5.33 0.51 12.04
N ALA A 39 4.06 0.51 12.45
CA ALA A 39 3.67 1.03 13.75
C ALA A 39 4.29 0.22 14.90
N ASP A 40 4.24 -1.12 14.82
CA ASP A 40 4.78 -2.00 15.84
C ASP A 40 6.30 -1.89 15.96
N ALA A 41 7.02 -1.83 14.82
CA ALA A 41 8.47 -1.63 14.79
C ALA A 41 8.86 -0.29 15.44
N ARG A 42 8.11 0.78 15.16
CA ARG A 42 8.33 2.08 15.80
C ARG A 42 8.07 2.02 17.30
N ALA A 43 6.99 1.38 17.73
CA ALA A 43 6.67 1.20 19.15
C ALA A 43 7.74 0.39 19.89
N ALA A 44 8.38 -0.56 19.20
CA ALA A 44 9.53 -1.32 19.69
C ALA A 44 10.85 -0.52 19.72
N GLY A 45 10.85 0.74 19.26
CA GLY A 45 12.00 1.64 19.28
C GLY A 45 12.88 1.60 18.02
N VAL A 46 12.46 0.93 16.94
CA VAL A 46 13.20 0.94 15.68
C VAL A 46 13.18 2.36 15.08
N PRO A 47 14.34 2.94 14.72
CA PRO A 47 14.39 4.27 14.09
C PRO A 47 13.62 4.32 12.77
N LEU A 48 12.91 5.43 12.53
CA LEU A 48 12.17 5.65 11.28
C LEU A 48 13.05 5.62 10.02
N THR A 49 14.33 5.94 10.14
CA THR A 49 15.30 5.84 9.04
C THR A 49 15.51 4.39 8.62
N SER A 50 15.74 3.49 9.58
CA SER A 50 15.87 2.06 9.33
C SER A 50 14.59 1.45 8.78
N ILE A 51 13.43 1.88 9.29
CA ILE A 51 12.13 1.45 8.72
C ILE A 51 12.01 1.89 7.26
N ALA A 52 12.40 3.13 6.92
CA ALA A 52 12.35 3.63 5.55
C ALA A 52 13.34 2.92 4.60
N GLU A 53 14.48 2.45 5.11
CA GLU A 53 15.45 1.66 4.34
C GLU A 53 14.93 0.25 3.98
N HIS A 54 14.04 -0.31 4.81
CA HIS A 54 13.51 -1.66 4.65
C HIS A 54 12.08 -1.71 4.11
N THR A 55 11.46 -0.58 3.80
CA THR A 55 10.09 -0.49 3.30
C THR A 55 10.04 0.40 2.05
N PRO A 56 8.99 0.30 1.21
CA PRO A 56 8.79 1.22 0.09
C PRO A 56 8.41 2.65 0.53
N TYR A 57 8.41 2.94 1.83
CA TYR A 57 7.92 4.19 2.39
C TYR A 57 9.05 5.15 2.68
N SER A 58 8.81 6.43 2.38
CA SER A 58 9.67 7.48 2.90
C SER A 58 9.56 7.53 4.44
N ARG A 59 10.61 8.04 5.10
CA ARG A 59 10.63 8.27 6.55
C ARG A 59 9.40 9.05 7.04
N GLU A 60 9.00 10.08 6.30
CA GLU A 60 7.83 10.91 6.65
C GLU A 60 6.51 10.14 6.51
N TRP A 61 6.43 9.23 5.55
CA TRP A 61 5.26 8.37 5.39
C TRP A 61 5.18 7.31 6.50
N ALA A 62 6.30 6.67 6.83
CA ALA A 62 6.40 5.75 7.96
C ALA A 62 6.02 6.43 9.29
N ARG A 63 6.42 7.69 9.48
CA ARG A 63 5.98 8.51 10.62
C ARG A 63 4.47 8.63 10.69
N LYS A 64 3.84 9.07 9.59
CA LYS A 64 2.39 9.29 9.50
C LYS A 64 1.60 8.00 9.74
N ILE A 65 2.04 6.88 9.16
CA ILE A 65 1.41 5.57 9.38
C ILE A 65 1.38 5.23 10.86
N ALA A 66 2.54 5.27 11.52
CA ALA A 66 2.62 4.91 12.92
C ALA A 66 1.81 5.85 13.82
N ASP A 67 1.85 7.16 13.56
CA ASP A 67 1.08 8.14 14.32
C ASP A 67 -0.44 7.92 14.17
N GLU A 68 -0.91 7.56 12.97
CA GLU A 68 -2.33 7.28 12.68
C GLU A 68 -2.81 5.99 13.35
N ILE A 69 -2.03 4.91 13.26
CA ILE A 69 -2.37 3.63 13.90
C ILE A 69 -2.36 3.76 15.43
N ASP A 70 -1.38 4.48 15.99
CA ASP A 70 -1.34 4.75 17.42
C ASP A 70 -2.56 5.55 17.89
N ARG A 71 -3.05 6.49 17.07
CA ARG A 71 -4.29 7.23 17.35
C ARG A 71 -5.49 6.29 17.35
N GLN A 72 -5.61 5.43 16.33
CA GLN A 72 -6.72 4.48 16.22
C GLN A 72 -6.75 3.46 17.37
N ARG A 73 -5.58 3.04 17.88
CA ARG A 73 -5.47 2.10 19.01
C ARG A 73 -5.76 2.74 20.38
N LYS A 74 -5.63 4.06 20.48
CA LYS A 74 -5.87 4.83 21.72
C LYS A 74 -7.29 5.43 21.80
N ALA A 75 -8.03 5.42 20.69
CA ALA A 75 -9.42 5.85 20.60
C ALA A 75 -10.38 4.72 20.98
#